data_AF-A0A1G0CBZ3-F1
#
_entry.id   AF-A0A1G0CBZ3-F1
#
_cell.length_a   1.000
_cell.length_b   1.000
_cell.length_c   1.000
_cell.angle_alpha   90.00
_cell.angle_beta   90.00
_cell.angle_gamma   90.00
#
_symmetry.space_group_name_H-M   'P 1'
#
loop_
_entity.id
_entity.type
_entity.pdbx_description
1 polymer ?
#
loop_
_entity_poly.entity_id
_entity_poly.type
_entity_poly.pdbx_seq_one_letter_code
_entity_poly.pdbx_strand_id
1 'polypeptide(L)'
;MTKSILLSCFLLTGSSVFSQDTIKTLKKSDLEKPNDFSSEKKWGYFQLETMITVKIIEHLPAFAECGVLATASMTIAETEKGDTIRILDLCNTLDIYKPGQIINVSPADKPPFGVSTPFTLKENPVTKELEPSEFDVKVVKTAWGNLLME
;
A
#
# COMPACT_ATOMS: atom_id res chain seq x y z
N MET A 1 45.31 40.66 -19.33
CA MET A 1 45.66 39.32 -18.81
C MET A 1 44.88 39.09 -17.53
N THR A 2 44.13 38.00 -17.54
CA THR A 2 43.21 37.40 -16.56
C THR A 2 43.69 37.29 -15.10
N LYS A 3 42.77 37.44 -14.14
CA LYS A 3 42.26 36.39 -13.20
C LYS A 3 41.42 37.07 -12.10
N SER A 4 40.09 36.97 -12.17
CA SER A 4 39.23 35.94 -11.55
C SER A 4 38.98 36.18 -10.06
N ILE A 5 37.81 36.76 -9.78
CA ILE A 5 37.15 36.81 -8.47
C ILE A 5 36.66 35.39 -8.17
N LEU A 6 37.21 34.74 -7.13
CA LEU A 6 36.67 33.48 -6.61
C LEU A 6 35.50 33.80 -5.68
N LEU A 7 34.28 33.64 -6.18
CA LEU A 7 33.06 33.60 -5.38
C LEU A 7 32.93 32.19 -4.81
N SER A 8 33.17 32.04 -3.51
CA SER A 8 33.04 30.76 -2.82
C SER A 8 31.56 30.49 -2.52
N CYS A 9 30.88 29.74 -3.39
CA CYS A 9 29.54 29.21 -3.12
C CYS A 9 29.67 27.93 -2.29
N PHE A 10 29.40 28.03 -0.99
CA PHE A 10 29.12 26.88 -0.13
C PHE A 10 27.79 26.25 -0.56
N LEU A 11 27.85 25.21 -1.39
CA LEU A 11 26.71 24.33 -1.65
C LEU A 11 26.65 23.31 -0.51
N LEU A 12 25.81 23.58 0.48
CA LEU A 12 25.35 22.59 1.46
C LEU A 12 24.42 21.61 0.72
N THR A 13 24.99 20.56 0.14
CA THR A 13 24.20 19.38 -0.23
C THR A 13 23.84 18.64 1.04
N GLY A 14 22.63 18.91 1.56
CA GLY A 14 22.02 18.08 2.58
C GLY A 14 21.84 16.67 2.01
N SER A 15 22.69 15.75 2.44
CA SER A 15 22.48 14.32 2.22
C SER A 15 21.24 13.92 3.02
N SER A 16 20.13 13.66 2.32
CA SER A 16 19.02 12.88 2.85
C SER A 16 19.55 11.51 3.22
N VAL A 17 19.76 11.29 4.52
CA VAL A 17 20.01 9.95 5.07
C VAL A 17 18.70 9.19 4.91
N PHE A 18 18.57 8.44 3.82
CA PHE A 18 17.62 7.34 3.76
C PHE A 18 17.95 6.41 4.92
N SER A 19 17.02 6.27 5.87
CA SER A 19 17.12 5.28 6.94
C SER A 19 17.17 3.89 6.30
N GLN A 20 18.37 3.32 6.19
CA GLN A 20 18.62 1.96 5.73
C GLN A 20 18.35 0.91 6.82
N ASP A 21 17.83 1.31 7.98
CA ASP A 21 17.73 0.42 9.14
C ASP A 21 16.70 -0.70 8.97
N THR A 22 15.71 -0.55 8.07
CA THR A 22 14.75 -1.64 7.77
C THR A 22 15.39 -2.78 6.97
N ILE A 23 16.45 -2.54 6.19
CA ILE A 23 17.09 -3.58 5.35
C ILE A 23 18.00 -4.50 6.17
N LYS A 24 18.52 -4.04 7.32
CA LYS A 24 19.46 -4.82 8.14
C LYS A 24 18.85 -6.09 8.78
N THR A 25 17.53 -6.20 8.81
CA THR A 25 16.83 -7.27 9.54
C THR A 25 16.43 -8.46 8.67
N LEU A 26 16.52 -8.36 7.34
CA LEU A 26 16.17 -9.44 6.42
C LEU A 26 17.38 -10.34 6.16
N LYS A 27 17.32 -11.61 6.56
CA LYS A 27 18.37 -12.58 6.25
C LYS A 27 18.13 -13.16 4.85
N LYS A 28 19.21 -13.42 4.12
CA LYS A 28 19.15 -14.01 2.76
C LYS A 28 18.34 -15.32 2.72
N SER A 29 18.39 -16.12 3.78
CA SER A 29 17.60 -17.35 3.96
C SER A 29 16.09 -17.13 3.92
N ASP A 30 15.62 -15.94 4.31
CA ASP A 30 14.19 -15.59 4.35
C ASP A 30 13.66 -15.31 2.93
N LEU A 31 14.55 -15.03 1.98
CA LEU A 31 14.27 -14.82 0.55
C LEU A 31 14.42 -16.11 -0.28
N GLU A 32 15.05 -17.16 0.27
CA GLU A 32 15.36 -18.41 -0.44
C GLU A 32 14.20 -19.42 -0.44
N LYS A 33 13.20 -19.24 0.44
CA LYS A 33 11.92 -19.96 0.37
C LYS A 33 10.95 -19.11 -0.45
N PRO A 34 10.50 -19.54 -1.65
CA PRO A 34 9.41 -18.87 -2.33
C PRO A 34 8.13 -19.09 -1.52
N ASN A 35 7.88 -18.21 -0.57
CA ASN A 35 6.58 -18.12 0.07
C ASN A 35 5.58 -17.71 -1.02
N ASP A 36 4.58 -18.55 -1.30
CA ASP A 36 3.46 -18.21 -2.19
C ASP A 36 2.58 -17.20 -1.43
N PHE A 37 3.09 -15.97 -1.34
CA PHE A 37 2.44 -14.82 -0.71
C PHE A 37 1.24 -14.31 -1.52
N SER A 38 0.82 -15.04 -2.56
CA SER A 38 -0.28 -14.65 -3.43
C SER A 38 -1.63 -14.96 -2.80
N SER A 39 -1.89 -14.39 -1.61
CA SER A 39 -3.23 -14.37 -0.99
C SER A 39 -4.26 -13.76 -1.95
N GLU A 40 -3.82 -12.86 -2.84
CA GLU A 40 -4.58 -12.27 -3.94
C GLU A 40 -5.29 -13.31 -4.83
N LYS A 41 -4.70 -14.49 -5.09
CA LYS A 41 -5.34 -15.55 -5.88
C LYS A 41 -6.66 -16.05 -5.27
N LYS A 42 -6.85 -15.85 -3.96
CA LYS A 42 -8.05 -16.27 -3.22
C LYS A 42 -9.10 -15.16 -3.12
N TRP A 43 -8.83 -13.96 -3.63
CA TRP A 43 -9.76 -12.84 -3.50
C TRP A 43 -10.96 -12.99 -4.45
N GLY A 44 -12.16 -12.86 -3.89
CA GLY A 44 -13.40 -12.81 -4.66
C GLY A 44 -13.67 -11.38 -5.11
N TYR A 45 -13.55 -11.11 -6.40
CA TYR A 45 -13.78 -9.76 -6.95
C TYR A 45 -15.27 -9.52 -7.24
N PHE A 46 -15.72 -8.29 -7.00
CA PHE A 46 -17.03 -7.79 -7.43
C PHE A 46 -16.92 -6.33 -7.88
N GLN A 47 -17.92 -5.87 -8.63
CA GLN A 47 -18.00 -4.49 -9.11
C GLN A 47 -18.91 -3.68 -8.18
N LEU A 48 -18.46 -2.49 -7.79
CA LEU A 48 -19.35 -1.51 -7.16
C LEU A 48 -20.22 -0.88 -8.26
N GLU A 49 -21.53 -0.87 -8.07
CA GLU A 49 -22.47 -0.26 -9.03
C GLU A 49 -22.70 1.22 -8.73
N THR A 50 -22.65 1.59 -7.46
CA THR A 50 -22.88 2.95 -6.96
C THR A 50 -21.84 3.33 -5.92
N MET A 51 -21.76 4.62 -5.62
CA MET A 51 -20.99 5.09 -4.47
C MET A 51 -21.51 4.45 -3.18
N ILE A 52 -20.60 4.12 -2.27
CA ILE A 52 -20.91 3.56 -0.96
C ILE A 52 -20.18 4.33 0.14
N THR A 53 -20.81 4.42 1.31
CA THR A 53 -20.18 4.90 2.54
C THR A 53 -19.56 3.72 3.28
N VAL A 54 -18.32 3.87 3.74
CA VAL A 54 -17.63 2.83 4.53
C VAL A 54 -16.89 3.42 5.71
N LYS A 55 -16.76 2.62 6.76
CA LYS A 55 -15.87 2.88 7.90
C LYS A 55 -14.56 2.13 7.70
N ILE A 56 -13.44 2.85 7.70
CA ILE A 56 -12.11 2.26 7.53
C ILE A 56 -11.77 1.40 8.75
N ILE A 57 -11.39 0.15 8.51
CA ILE A 57 -10.81 -0.72 9.54
C ILE A 57 -9.29 -0.58 9.51
N GLU A 58 -8.70 -0.65 8.32
CA GLU A 58 -7.26 -0.54 8.11
C GLU A 58 -6.97 -0.10 6.67
N HIS A 59 -5.91 0.68 6.48
CA HIS A 59 -5.50 1.20 5.18
C HIS A 59 -3.97 1.12 5.05
N LEU A 60 -3.51 0.65 3.90
CA LEU A 60 -2.12 0.74 3.48
C LEU A 60 -2.06 1.52 2.15
N PRO A 61 -1.30 2.62 2.08
CA PRO A 61 -1.13 3.37 0.84
C PRO A 61 -0.39 2.54 -0.21
N ALA A 62 -0.55 2.91 -1.49
CA ALA A 62 0.31 2.40 -2.53
C ALA A 62 1.78 2.75 -2.21
N PHE A 63 2.70 1.81 -2.44
CA PHE A 63 4.13 2.01 -2.13
C PHE A 63 4.82 3.01 -3.07
N ALA A 64 4.20 3.35 -4.20
CA ALA A 64 4.67 4.34 -5.15
C ALA A 64 3.50 4.86 -5.99
N GLU A 65 3.66 6.04 -6.58
CA GLU A 65 2.80 6.53 -7.65
C GLU A 65 2.84 5.59 -8.85
N CYS A 66 1.75 5.55 -9.63
CA CYS A 66 1.76 4.80 -10.88
C CYS A 66 2.71 5.40 -11.90
N GLY A 67 3.40 4.53 -12.63
CA GLY A 67 4.25 4.91 -13.76
C GLY A 67 4.47 3.70 -14.64
N VAL A 68 5.71 3.22 -14.70
CA VAL A 68 6.04 1.98 -15.42
C VAL A 68 5.34 0.76 -14.80
N LEU A 69 5.15 0.78 -13.47
CA LEU A 69 4.39 -0.22 -12.73
C LEU A 69 3.09 0.43 -12.23
N ALA A 70 2.00 -0.33 -12.31
CA ALA A 70 0.74 0.06 -11.68
C ALA A 70 0.71 -0.42 -10.23
N THR A 71 0.32 0.48 -9.33
CA THR A 71 0.21 0.23 -7.91
C THR A 71 -1.20 0.59 -7.44
N ALA A 72 -1.64 0.02 -6.33
CA ALA A 72 -2.88 0.42 -5.66
C ALA A 72 -2.68 0.44 -4.16
N SER A 73 -3.37 1.35 -3.48
CA SER A 73 -3.57 1.21 -2.05
C SER A 73 -4.52 0.06 -1.76
N MET A 74 -4.47 -0.44 -0.52
CA MET A 74 -5.38 -1.47 -0.04
C MET A 74 -6.08 -0.96 1.21
N THR A 75 -7.41 -1.02 1.21
CA THR A 75 -8.23 -0.64 2.37
C THR A 75 -9.13 -1.80 2.74
N ILE A 76 -9.16 -2.17 4.01
CA ILE A 76 -10.21 -3.02 4.58
C ILE A 76 -11.19 -2.10 5.28
N ALA A 77 -12.47 -2.22 4.94
CA ALA A 77 -13.51 -1.35 5.47
C ALA A 77 -14.82 -2.11 5.74
N GLU A 78 -15.61 -1.55 6.64
CA GLU A 78 -16.96 -2.01 6.96
C GLU A 78 -17.98 -1.13 6.23
N THR A 79 -18.89 -1.75 5.48
CA THR A 79 -20.00 -1.05 4.83
C THR A 79 -21.10 -0.70 5.85
N GLU A 80 -22.02 0.20 5.50
CA GLU A 80 -23.19 0.50 6.35
C GLU A 80 -24.06 -0.73 6.68
N LYS A 81 -23.99 -1.78 5.85
CA LYS A 81 -24.71 -3.05 6.07
C LYS A 81 -23.98 -4.00 7.02
N GLY A 82 -22.79 -3.63 7.50
CA GLY A 82 -21.93 -4.47 8.36
C GLY A 82 -21.03 -5.44 7.60
N ASP A 83 -21.08 -5.46 6.26
CA ASP A 83 -20.17 -6.30 5.46
C ASP A 83 -18.74 -5.74 5.52
N THR A 84 -17.75 -6.62 5.74
CA THR A 84 -16.34 -6.25 5.57
C THR A 84 -15.89 -6.52 4.14
N ILE A 85 -15.33 -5.51 3.48
CA ILE A 85 -14.82 -5.59 2.11
C ILE A 85 -13.38 -5.08 2.02
N ARG A 86 -12.71 -5.44 0.93
CA ARG A 86 -11.44 -4.84 0.50
C ARG A 86 -11.68 -3.90 -0.67
N ILE A 87 -11.07 -2.72 -0.62
CA ILE A 87 -11.10 -1.73 -1.70
C ILE A 87 -9.67 -1.52 -2.18
N LEU A 88 -9.50 -1.59 -3.50
CA LEU A 88 -8.25 -1.25 -4.19
C LEU A 88 -8.44 0.09 -4.89
N ASP A 89 -7.62 1.06 -4.52
CA ASP A 89 -7.63 2.41 -5.10
C ASP A 89 -6.33 2.65 -5.85
N LEU A 90 -6.45 2.81 -7.17
CA LEU A 90 -5.34 2.80 -8.09
C LEU A 90 -4.48 4.06 -7.91
N CYS A 91 -3.17 3.88 -7.84
CA CYS A 91 -2.18 4.95 -7.69
C CYS A 91 -2.31 5.77 -6.40
N ASN A 92 -3.21 5.43 -5.47
CA ASN A 92 -3.42 6.22 -4.27
C ASN A 92 -2.27 6.02 -3.26
N THR A 93 -1.40 7.02 -3.13
CA THR A 93 -0.27 7.03 -2.19
C THR A 93 -0.58 7.78 -0.89
N LEU A 94 -1.81 8.28 -0.72
CA LEU A 94 -2.15 9.17 0.38
C LEU A 94 -2.26 8.41 1.71
N ASP A 95 -1.31 8.65 2.62
CA ASP A 95 -1.37 8.13 4.00
C ASP A 95 -2.19 9.04 4.93
N ILE A 96 -3.36 9.48 4.48
CA ILE A 96 -4.29 10.32 5.25
C ILE A 96 -5.48 9.53 5.79
N TYR A 97 -5.73 8.35 5.24
CA TYR A 97 -6.83 7.48 5.62
C TYR A 97 -6.47 6.68 6.88
N LYS A 98 -7.30 6.77 7.92
CA LYS A 98 -7.03 6.21 9.25
C LYS A 98 -8.20 5.32 9.72
N PRO A 99 -7.91 4.27 10.52
CA PRO A 99 -8.94 3.45 11.14
C PRO A 99 -10.01 4.29 11.87
N GLY A 100 -11.27 3.92 11.68
CA GLY A 100 -12.43 4.60 12.26
C GLY A 100 -12.99 5.76 11.45
N GLN A 101 -12.26 6.26 10.43
CA GLN A 101 -12.79 7.28 9.53
C GLN A 101 -13.94 6.74 8.69
N ILE A 102 -14.94 7.59 8.45
CA ILE A 102 -16.04 7.33 7.52
C ILE A 102 -15.72 8.09 6.23
N ILE A 103 -15.74 7.40 5.10
CA ILE A 103 -15.44 7.96 3.79
C ILE A 103 -16.40 7.42 2.73
N ASN A 104 -16.50 8.14 1.62
CA ASN A 104 -17.20 7.69 0.43
C ASN A 104 -16.25 6.97 -0.52
N VAL A 105 -16.72 5.90 -1.15
CA VAL A 105 -15.98 5.14 -2.15
C VAL A 105 -16.76 5.18 -3.44
N SER A 106 -16.18 5.80 -4.47
CA SER A 106 -16.77 5.78 -5.81
C SER A 106 -16.39 4.51 -6.56
N PRO A 107 -17.29 3.93 -7.39
CA PRO A 107 -16.94 2.81 -8.25
C PRO A 107 -15.74 3.10 -9.16
N ALA A 108 -14.86 2.11 -9.32
CA ALA A 108 -13.83 2.12 -10.35
C ALA A 108 -13.81 0.76 -11.06
N ASP A 109 -13.36 0.76 -12.31
CA ASP A 109 -13.19 -0.48 -13.07
C ASP A 109 -11.89 -1.18 -12.70
N LYS A 110 -11.92 -2.52 -12.75
CA LYS A 110 -10.68 -3.30 -12.68
C LYS A 110 -9.79 -2.97 -13.88
N PRO A 111 -8.53 -2.55 -13.67
CA PRO A 111 -7.63 -2.28 -14.79
C PRO A 111 -7.32 -3.57 -15.58
N PRO A 112 -7.07 -3.47 -16.89
CA PRO A 112 -6.77 -4.62 -17.76
C PRO A 112 -5.34 -5.15 -17.59
N PHE A 113 -4.56 -4.62 -16.64
CA PHE A 113 -3.15 -4.94 -16.40
C PHE A 113 -2.92 -5.37 -14.95
N GLY A 114 -1.75 -5.96 -14.69
CA GLY A 114 -1.33 -6.35 -13.35
C GLY A 114 -1.08 -5.12 -12.47
N VAL A 115 -1.56 -5.16 -11.23
CA VAL A 115 -1.38 -4.10 -10.25
C VAL A 115 -0.72 -4.68 -9.01
N SER A 116 0.33 -4.03 -8.53
CA SER A 116 0.98 -4.41 -7.29
C SER A 116 0.30 -3.74 -6.11
N THR A 117 -0.06 -4.51 -5.09
CA THR A 117 -0.61 -4.00 -3.82
C THR A 117 0.46 -3.97 -2.73
N PRO A 118 0.31 -3.13 -1.69
CA PRO A 118 1.17 -3.20 -0.52
C PRO A 118 1.01 -4.55 0.18
N PHE A 119 2.09 -5.00 0.82
CA PHE A 119 2.09 -6.16 1.70
C PHE A 119 2.89 -5.85 2.96
N THR A 120 2.53 -6.48 4.08
CA THR A 120 3.30 -6.36 5.33
C THR A 120 3.69 -7.71 5.89
N LEU A 121 4.90 -7.79 6.44
CA LEU A 121 5.40 -8.96 7.14
C LEU A 121 5.49 -8.64 8.63
N LYS A 122 5.04 -9.57 9.47
CA LYS A 122 5.17 -9.52 10.92
C LYS A 122 5.94 -10.75 11.39
N GLU A 123 6.83 -10.58 12.36
CA GLU A 123 7.48 -11.71 13.00
C GLU A 123 6.43 -12.50 13.79
N ASN A 124 6.32 -13.79 13.50
CA ASN A 124 5.51 -14.68 14.30
C ASN A 124 6.22 -14.95 15.64
N PRO A 125 5.59 -14.65 16.79
CA PRO A 125 6.26 -14.75 18.09
C PRO A 125 6.63 -16.19 18.47
N VAL A 126 5.95 -17.18 17.88
CA VAL A 126 6.15 -18.62 18.12
C VAL A 126 7.21 -19.20 17.18
N THR A 127 7.07 -19.00 15.88
CA THR A 127 7.96 -19.61 14.87
C THR A 127 9.23 -18.79 14.64
N LYS A 128 9.23 -17.49 15.01
CA LYS A 128 10.29 -16.51 14.71
C LYS A 128 10.51 -16.25 13.22
N GLU A 129 9.63 -16.75 12.36
CA GLU A 129 9.65 -16.50 10.93
C GLU A 129 8.85 -15.22 10.62
N LEU A 130 9.20 -14.56 9.50
CA LEU A 130 8.43 -13.44 8.96
C LEU A 130 7.24 -13.99 8.17
N GLU A 131 6.03 -13.68 8.63
CA GLU A 131 4.77 -14.14 8.05
C GLU A 131 3.94 -12.93 7.58
N PRO A 132 3.09 -13.09 6.55
CA PRO A 132 2.18 -12.02 6.14
C PRO A 132 1.25 -11.62 7.28
N SER A 133 0.91 -10.33 7.36
CA SER A 133 -0.02 -9.88 8.39
C SER A 133 -1.44 -10.42 8.14
N GLU A 134 -2.28 -10.39 9.18
CA GLU A 134 -3.70 -10.71 9.05
C GLU A 134 -4.39 -9.87 7.97
N PHE A 135 -3.99 -8.62 7.79
CA PHE A 135 -4.50 -7.72 6.75
C PHE A 135 -4.26 -8.28 5.34
N ASP A 136 -3.07 -8.83 5.12
CA ASP A 136 -2.62 -9.36 3.83
C ASP A 136 -3.27 -10.70 3.49
N VAL A 137 -3.56 -11.53 4.49
CA VAL A 137 -4.17 -12.87 4.29
C VAL A 137 -5.69 -12.90 4.40
N LYS A 138 -6.32 -11.81 4.87
CA LYS A 138 -7.77 -11.74 5.07
C LYS A 138 -8.52 -12.00 3.77
N VAL A 139 -9.36 -13.04 3.75
CA VAL A 139 -10.20 -13.37 2.59
C VAL A 139 -11.55 -12.65 2.73
N VAL A 140 -11.72 -11.58 1.97
CA VAL A 140 -12.97 -10.80 1.87
C VAL A 140 -13.27 -10.48 0.41
N LYS A 141 -14.52 -10.06 0.14
CA LYS A 141 -14.90 -9.56 -1.18
C LYS A 141 -14.08 -8.31 -1.50
N THR A 142 -13.56 -8.22 -2.72
CA THR A 142 -12.64 -7.18 -3.16
C THR A 142 -13.26 -6.39 -4.31
N ALA A 143 -13.22 -5.06 -4.25
CA ALA A 143 -13.66 -4.18 -5.31
C ALA A 143 -12.59 -3.14 -5.65
N TRP A 144 -12.67 -2.62 -6.87
CA TRP A 144 -11.95 -1.42 -7.27
C TRP A 144 -12.81 -0.19 -6.97
N GLY A 145 -12.21 0.84 -6.40
CA GLY A 145 -12.92 2.08 -6.09
C GLY A 145 -11.99 3.20 -5.64
N ASN A 146 -12.39 4.45 -5.88
CA ASN A 146 -11.61 5.62 -5.46
C ASN A 146 -12.08 6.09 -4.08
N LEU A 147 -11.15 6.21 -3.13
CA LEU A 147 -11.40 6.69 -1.77
C LEU A 147 -11.54 8.21 -1.78
N LEU A 148 -12.71 8.73 -1.42
CA LEU A 148 -13.01 10.16 -1.42
C LEU A 148 -13.01 10.70 0.01
N MET A 149 -12.27 11.79 0.22
CA MET A 149 -12.40 12.59 1.43
C MET A 149 -13.70 13.40 1.35
N GLU A 150 -14.45 13.45 2.44
CA GLU A 150 -15.54 14.43 2.62
C GLU A 150 -15.00 15.84 2.89
#